data_AF-A0A970N032-F1
#
_entry.id   AF-A0A970N032-F1
#
_cell.length_a   1.000
_cell.length_b   1.000
_cell.length_c   1.000
_cell.angle_alpha   90.00
_cell.angle_beta   90.00
_cell.angle_gamma   90.00
#
_symmetry.space_group_name_H-M   'P 1'
#
loop_
_entity.id
_entity.type
_entity.pdbx_description
1 polymer ?
#
loop_
_entity_poly.entity_id
_entity_poly.type
_entity_poly.pdbx_seq_one_letter_code
_entity_poly.pdbx_strand_id
1 'polypeptide(L)'
;MPVVTKREDVLAVYSCAAEKGWVIPTFCSENLTSTEAVLTAVKDRADAIGCDNLPITLALTNLYSHRSQSVNYTHTRRWDIGLKLFLADINVLTAPGSPFESLDVMIHLDHIQHDVDRELLEWDMGQFSSIMFDASSLPFDDNIEATKNFVRNHGHEIVVEGACDEIESCELTTPEEAQRYTSETGVDLIVANLGTEHRVSAAQLSYRGDLARRIKDKIGAKIVLHGCSSVSNDQVASLFDDGVCKVNIWTALERDSSPALLEDMVKHSGQVAGPHAARLLEEEYLGPNSQVAHKADLGYYTTLYRQGVVFDRMREIVLDYLELWYT
;
A
#
# COMPACT_ATOMS: atom_id res chain seq x y z
N MET A 1 -11.97 17.84 7.05
CA MET A 1 -11.35 17.51 5.75
C MET A 1 -11.31 15.99 5.70
N PRO A 2 -11.53 15.38 4.53
CA PRO A 2 -11.53 13.92 4.37
C PRO A 2 -10.19 13.26 4.71
N VAL A 3 -9.09 14.02 4.71
CA VAL A 3 -7.81 13.53 5.24
C VAL A 3 -7.88 13.46 6.78
N VAL A 4 -7.77 12.25 7.31
CA VAL A 4 -7.86 11.96 8.75
C VAL A 4 -6.47 11.81 9.34
N THR A 5 -5.86 12.88 9.88
CA THR A 5 -4.50 12.81 10.46
C THR A 5 -4.45 12.81 11.97
N LYS A 6 -5.48 13.31 12.65
CA LYS A 6 -5.49 13.33 14.11
C LYS A 6 -5.57 11.90 14.63
N ARG A 7 -4.63 11.53 15.50
CA ARG A 7 -4.58 10.20 16.13
C ARG A 7 -5.93 9.70 16.66
N GLU A 8 -6.68 10.53 17.37
CA GLU A 8 -7.98 10.14 17.94
C GLU A 8 -9.01 9.78 16.87
N ASP A 9 -9.03 10.52 15.75
CA ASP A 9 -9.92 10.27 14.63
C ASP A 9 -9.48 9.01 13.85
N VAL A 10 -8.16 8.80 13.68
CA VAL A 10 -7.62 7.58 13.08
C VAL A 10 -8.03 6.33 13.89
N LEU A 11 -7.88 6.38 15.21
CA LEU A 11 -8.31 5.28 16.10
C LEU A 11 -9.83 5.07 16.07
N ALA A 12 -10.62 6.13 15.89
CA ALA A 12 -12.07 6.03 15.71
C ALA A 12 -12.43 5.33 14.39
N VAL A 13 -11.70 5.60 13.30
CA VAL A 13 -11.86 4.90 12.01
C VAL A 13 -11.59 3.40 12.18
N TYR A 14 -10.47 3.01 12.81
CA TYR A 14 -10.19 1.59 13.10
C TYR A 14 -11.26 0.95 13.98
N SER A 15 -11.78 1.68 14.97
CA SER A 15 -12.84 1.18 15.85
C SER A 15 -14.15 0.94 15.06
N CYS A 16 -14.52 1.86 14.18
CA CYS A 16 -15.70 1.72 13.32
C CYS A 16 -15.56 0.56 12.32
N ALA A 17 -14.37 0.42 11.70
CA ALA A 17 -14.07 -0.72 10.84
C ALA A 17 -14.19 -2.05 11.60
N ALA A 18 -13.69 -2.09 12.85
CA ALA A 18 -13.76 -3.28 13.69
C ALA A 18 -15.20 -3.70 14.03
N GLU A 19 -16.11 -2.74 14.28
CA GLU A 19 -17.54 -3.02 14.50
C GLU A 19 -18.21 -3.68 13.29
N LYS A 20 -17.70 -3.39 12.08
CA LYS A 20 -18.19 -3.93 10.81
C LYS A 20 -17.47 -5.20 10.38
N GLY A 21 -16.45 -5.63 11.11
CA GLY A 21 -15.60 -6.76 10.72
C GLY A 21 -14.71 -6.48 9.52
N TRP A 22 -14.39 -5.21 9.27
CA TRP A 22 -13.65 -4.77 8.10
C TRP A 22 -12.15 -4.75 8.33
N VAL A 23 -11.41 -5.00 7.26
CA VAL A 23 -9.95 -4.84 7.21
C VAL A 23 -9.64 -3.61 6.37
N ILE A 24 -8.88 -2.67 6.92
CA ILE A 24 -8.57 -1.42 6.21
C ILE A 24 -7.45 -1.69 5.19
N PRO A 25 -7.73 -1.56 3.88
CA PRO A 25 -6.70 -1.68 2.86
C PRO A 25 -5.79 -0.46 2.88
N THR A 26 -4.50 -0.72 2.73
CA THR A 26 -3.46 0.28 2.62
C THR A 26 -2.71 0.07 1.32
N PHE A 27 -2.85 1.02 0.38
CA PHE A 27 -2.19 0.94 -0.91
C PHE A 27 -1.01 1.89 -0.97
N CYS A 28 0.18 1.35 -1.24
CA CYS A 28 1.33 2.21 -1.49
C CYS A 28 1.23 2.78 -2.91
N SER A 29 1.36 4.10 -3.02
CA SER A 29 1.25 4.82 -4.28
C SER A 29 2.57 5.47 -4.66
N GLU A 30 2.84 5.56 -5.95
CA GLU A 30 4.13 6.02 -6.48
C GLU A 30 4.05 7.31 -7.27
N ASN A 31 2.85 7.70 -7.67
CA ASN A 31 2.59 8.89 -8.47
C ASN A 31 1.09 9.23 -8.44
N LEU A 32 0.72 10.31 -9.13
CA LEU A 32 -0.66 10.77 -9.22
C LEU A 32 -1.60 9.70 -9.83
N THR A 33 -1.16 8.97 -10.86
CA THR A 33 -1.98 7.96 -11.54
C THR A 33 -2.37 6.81 -10.61
N SER A 34 -1.42 6.25 -9.86
CA SER A 34 -1.75 5.20 -8.88
C SER A 34 -2.58 5.73 -7.71
N THR A 35 -2.33 6.96 -7.27
CA THR A 35 -3.13 7.62 -6.22
C THR A 35 -4.60 7.76 -6.64
N GLU A 36 -4.85 8.31 -7.83
CA GLU A 36 -6.21 8.49 -8.34
C GLU A 36 -6.89 7.16 -8.64
N ALA A 37 -6.16 6.14 -9.10
CA ALA A 37 -6.73 4.81 -9.34
C ALA A 37 -7.29 4.19 -8.05
N VAL A 38 -6.54 4.30 -6.94
CA VAL A 38 -6.99 3.85 -5.62
C VAL A 38 -8.21 4.64 -5.16
N LEU A 39 -8.16 5.97 -5.19
CA LEU A 39 -9.26 6.82 -4.74
C LEU A 39 -10.54 6.60 -5.56
N THR A 40 -10.40 6.41 -6.88
CA THR A 40 -11.53 6.12 -7.77
C THR A 40 -12.17 4.77 -7.43
N ALA A 41 -11.38 3.72 -7.25
CA ALA A 41 -11.88 2.41 -6.85
C ALA A 41 -12.60 2.44 -5.50
N VAL A 42 -12.06 3.17 -4.51
CA VAL A 42 -12.70 3.34 -3.20
C VAL A 42 -14.01 4.08 -3.33
N LYS A 43 -14.06 5.15 -4.15
CA LYS A 43 -15.29 5.88 -4.40
C LYS A 43 -16.36 5.02 -5.07
N ASP A 44 -15.99 4.22 -6.05
CA ASP A 44 -16.90 3.28 -6.70
C ASP A 44 -17.46 2.26 -5.69
N ARG A 45 -16.60 1.71 -4.82
CA ARG A 45 -17.04 0.77 -3.77
C ARG A 45 -17.96 1.46 -2.76
N ALA A 46 -17.60 2.66 -2.31
CA ALA A 46 -18.39 3.48 -1.40
C ALA A 46 -19.81 3.71 -1.94
N ASP A 47 -19.93 4.08 -3.21
CA ASP A 47 -21.22 4.25 -3.89
C ASP A 47 -21.99 2.94 -4.00
N ALA A 48 -21.32 1.85 -4.32
CA ALA A 48 -21.94 0.53 -4.48
C ALA A 48 -22.55 0.01 -3.17
N ILE A 49 -21.91 0.27 -2.02
CA ILE A 49 -22.39 -0.19 -0.70
C ILE A 49 -23.12 0.88 0.10
N GLY A 50 -23.24 2.11 -0.42
CA GLY A 50 -23.88 3.24 0.26
C GLY A 50 -23.15 3.72 1.52
N CYS A 51 -21.81 3.69 1.51
CA CYS A 51 -20.96 4.13 2.62
C CYS A 51 -20.05 5.27 2.17
N ASP A 52 -20.56 6.51 2.20
CA ASP A 52 -19.86 7.68 1.65
C ASP A 52 -18.48 7.94 2.28
N ASN A 53 -18.30 7.57 3.55
CA ASN A 53 -17.06 7.73 4.33
C ASN A 53 -16.23 6.44 4.41
N LEU A 54 -16.21 5.66 3.33
CA LEU A 54 -15.44 4.43 3.28
C LEU A 54 -13.94 4.70 3.56
N PRO A 55 -13.33 4.06 4.56
CA PRO A 55 -11.96 4.37 4.92
C PRO A 55 -10.96 3.77 3.94
N ILE A 56 -9.88 4.49 3.68
CA ILE A 56 -8.76 4.00 2.89
C ILE A 56 -7.46 4.59 3.42
N THR A 57 -6.39 3.81 3.40
CA THR A 57 -5.05 4.33 3.67
C THR A 57 -4.25 4.41 2.37
N LEU A 58 -3.73 5.58 2.06
CA LEU A 58 -2.72 5.78 1.03
C LEU A 58 -1.35 5.81 1.71
N ALA A 59 -0.42 5.01 1.21
CA ALA A 59 0.90 4.87 1.80
C ALA A 59 2.02 5.20 0.82
N LEU A 60 3.21 5.43 1.37
CA LEU A 60 4.45 5.38 0.60
C LEU A 60 5.63 4.99 1.50
N THR A 61 6.65 4.40 0.90
CA THR A 61 7.95 4.18 1.52
C THR A 61 8.92 5.33 1.26
N ASN A 62 9.81 5.62 2.22
CA ASN A 62 10.77 6.72 2.08
C ASN A 62 12.13 6.26 1.54
N LEU A 63 13.10 5.92 2.40
CA LEU A 63 14.42 5.42 2.01
C LEU A 63 14.55 3.91 2.12
N TYR A 64 13.42 3.19 2.13
CA TYR A 64 13.40 1.73 2.08
C TYR A 64 14.12 1.22 0.83
N SER A 65 15.06 0.30 1.02
CA SER A 65 16.05 -0.11 0.00
C SER A 65 15.44 -0.87 -1.17
N HIS A 66 14.37 -1.64 -0.93
CA HIS A 66 13.70 -2.42 -1.97
C HIS A 66 12.86 -1.55 -2.89
N ARG A 67 12.23 -0.52 -2.32
CA ARG A 67 11.50 0.49 -3.08
C ARG A 67 11.46 1.79 -2.31
N SER A 68 12.09 2.84 -2.82
CA SER A 68 12.08 4.19 -2.22
C SER A 68 11.06 5.08 -2.93
N GLN A 69 9.78 5.02 -2.56
CA GLN A 69 8.70 5.65 -3.34
C GLN A 69 8.76 7.17 -3.31
N SER A 70 9.04 7.79 -2.15
CA SER A 70 9.20 9.25 -2.06
C SER A 70 10.33 9.77 -2.96
N VAL A 71 11.45 9.05 -3.04
CA VAL A 71 12.56 9.36 -3.95
C VAL A 71 12.10 9.26 -5.40
N ASN A 72 11.32 8.23 -5.72
CA ASN A 72 10.90 7.96 -7.09
C ASN A 72 9.71 8.80 -7.57
N TYR A 73 8.98 9.44 -6.66
CA TYR A 73 7.82 10.28 -6.94
C TYR A 73 8.10 11.39 -7.96
N THR A 74 9.34 11.91 -7.97
CA THR A 74 9.78 12.90 -8.97
C THR A 74 11.13 12.55 -9.57
N HIS A 75 11.42 13.12 -10.75
CA HIS A 75 12.74 13.02 -11.37
C HIS A 75 13.85 13.78 -10.65
N THR A 76 13.52 14.60 -9.63
CA THR A 76 14.55 15.24 -8.79
C THR A 76 15.25 14.24 -7.87
N ARG A 77 14.64 13.07 -7.64
CA ARG A 77 15.13 12.03 -6.73
C ARG A 77 15.38 12.52 -5.29
N ARG A 78 14.67 13.57 -4.91
CA ARG A 78 14.63 14.08 -3.54
C ARG A 78 13.41 13.55 -2.82
N TRP A 79 13.65 12.72 -1.81
CA TRP A 79 12.61 12.11 -0.99
C TRP A 79 11.67 13.15 -0.38
N ASP A 80 12.22 14.27 0.10
CA ASP A 80 11.45 15.30 0.78
C ASP A 80 10.52 16.07 -0.17
N ILE A 81 10.93 16.26 -1.43
CA ILE A 81 10.09 16.87 -2.47
C ILE A 81 8.99 15.90 -2.86
N GLY A 82 9.32 14.62 -3.07
CA GLY A 82 8.34 13.61 -3.45
C GLY A 82 7.28 13.40 -2.37
N LEU A 83 7.67 13.31 -1.10
CA LEU A 83 6.74 13.18 0.01
C LEU A 83 5.81 14.40 0.14
N LYS A 84 6.34 15.62 -0.02
CA LYS A 84 5.51 16.84 -0.02
C LYS A 84 4.51 16.88 -1.18
N LEU A 85 4.90 16.40 -2.36
CA LEU A 85 3.99 16.32 -3.50
C LEU A 85 2.93 15.24 -3.31
N PHE A 86 3.27 14.09 -2.76
CA PHE A 86 2.28 13.08 -2.39
C PHE A 86 1.23 13.63 -1.41
N LEU A 87 1.66 14.31 -0.36
CA LEU A 87 0.75 14.99 0.57
C LEU A 87 -0.11 16.05 -0.14
N ALA A 88 0.49 16.85 -1.03
CA ALA A 88 -0.23 17.86 -1.78
C ALA A 88 -1.28 17.26 -2.72
N ASP A 89 -0.93 16.20 -3.45
CA ASP A 89 -1.82 15.51 -4.38
C ASP A 89 -3.03 14.95 -3.63
N ILE A 90 -2.83 14.26 -2.50
CA ILE A 90 -3.94 13.76 -1.66
C ILE A 90 -4.83 14.90 -1.16
N ASN A 91 -4.23 15.98 -0.65
CA ASN A 91 -5.00 17.12 -0.13
C ASN A 91 -5.84 17.81 -1.22
N VAL A 92 -5.31 17.92 -2.44
CA VAL A 92 -6.02 18.51 -3.58
C VAL A 92 -7.11 17.57 -4.09
N LEU A 93 -6.78 16.29 -4.28
CA LEU A 93 -7.72 15.27 -4.74
C LEU A 93 -8.85 15.02 -3.76
N THR A 94 -8.69 15.34 -2.48
CA THR A 94 -9.75 15.16 -1.47
C THR A 94 -10.31 16.49 -0.97
N ALA A 95 -9.98 17.62 -1.61
CA ALA A 95 -10.52 18.92 -1.20
C ALA A 95 -12.05 19.01 -1.37
N PRO A 96 -12.75 19.91 -0.63
CA PRO A 96 -14.17 20.14 -0.83
C PRO A 96 -14.54 20.44 -2.29
N GLY A 97 -15.58 19.78 -2.80
CA GLY A 97 -16.01 19.80 -4.20
C GLY A 97 -15.28 18.80 -5.11
N SER A 98 -14.32 18.04 -4.60
CA SER A 98 -13.71 16.92 -5.31
C SER A 98 -14.60 15.67 -5.30
N PRO A 99 -14.53 14.77 -6.30
CA PRO A 99 -15.22 13.48 -6.28
C PRO A 99 -14.90 12.61 -5.05
N PHE A 100 -13.78 12.87 -4.38
CA PHE A 100 -13.30 12.08 -3.23
C PHE A 100 -13.50 12.80 -1.88
N GLU A 101 -14.29 13.89 -1.84
CA GLU A 101 -14.44 14.73 -0.64
C GLU A 101 -15.11 14.04 0.55
N SER A 102 -15.85 12.95 0.29
CA SER A 102 -16.62 12.23 1.30
C SER A 102 -15.87 11.08 1.97
N LEU A 103 -14.77 10.61 1.36
CA LEU A 103 -14.00 9.44 1.84
C LEU A 103 -13.22 9.76 3.12
N ASP A 104 -12.99 8.75 3.96
CA ASP A 104 -12.09 8.86 5.11
C ASP A 104 -10.67 8.42 4.68
N VAL A 105 -9.86 9.36 4.20
CA VAL A 105 -8.52 9.09 3.65
C VAL A 105 -7.45 9.25 4.72
N MET A 106 -6.75 8.17 5.03
CA MET A 106 -5.59 8.16 5.91
C MET A 106 -4.29 8.14 5.10
N ILE A 107 -3.23 8.72 5.67
CA ILE A 107 -1.91 8.80 5.06
C ILE A 107 -0.92 8.04 5.93
N HIS A 108 -0.27 7.02 5.36
CA HIS A 108 0.64 6.14 6.06
C HIS A 108 2.08 6.26 5.54
N LEU A 109 3.02 6.31 6.48
CA LEU A 109 4.43 6.18 6.20
C LEU A 109 4.84 4.71 6.37
N ASP A 110 5.15 4.02 5.27
CA ASP A 110 5.42 2.58 5.25
C ASP A 110 6.93 2.29 5.34
N HIS A 111 7.32 1.26 6.10
CA HIS A 111 8.71 0.83 6.31
C HIS A 111 9.69 1.98 6.65
N ILE A 112 9.32 2.90 7.54
CA ILE A 112 10.22 3.99 7.95
C ILE A 112 11.30 3.43 8.86
N GLN A 113 12.51 3.35 8.32
CA GLN A 113 13.63 2.71 8.98
C GLN A 113 14.18 3.60 10.08
N HIS A 114 14.35 3.04 11.27
CA HIS A 114 14.85 3.76 12.45
C HIS A 114 16.20 4.47 12.24
N ASP A 115 17.02 4.04 11.26
CA ASP A 115 18.37 4.53 11.02
C ASP A 115 18.49 5.43 9.77
N VAL A 116 18.02 4.99 8.61
CA VAL A 116 18.20 5.75 7.35
C VAL A 116 17.18 6.88 7.21
N ASP A 117 16.00 6.79 7.82
CA ASP A 117 14.93 7.78 7.71
C ASP A 117 14.96 8.83 8.86
N ARG A 118 16.08 8.97 9.59
CA ARG A 118 16.20 9.90 10.73
C ARG A 118 15.74 11.32 10.42
N GLU A 119 16.08 11.87 9.25
CA GLU A 119 15.65 13.23 8.89
C GLU A 119 14.12 13.36 8.73
N LEU A 120 13.43 12.31 8.28
CA LEU A 120 11.98 12.27 8.19
C LEU A 120 11.35 12.12 9.58
N LEU A 121 11.95 11.35 10.48
CA LEU A 121 11.46 11.16 11.85
C LEU A 121 11.46 12.47 12.68
N GLU A 122 12.23 13.48 12.27
CA GLU A 122 12.22 14.82 12.86
C GLU A 122 11.13 15.75 12.28
N TRP A 123 10.34 15.29 11.30
CA TRP A 123 9.20 16.07 10.79
C TRP A 123 8.04 16.08 11.79
N ASP A 124 7.10 17.00 11.59
CA ASP A 124 5.82 17.00 12.30
C ASP A 124 5.05 15.71 11.95
N MET A 125 4.88 14.79 12.90
CA MET A 125 4.19 13.52 12.65
C MET A 125 2.68 13.70 12.51
N GLY A 126 2.12 14.80 13.03
CA GLY A 126 0.68 15.11 12.97
C GLY A 126 0.14 15.42 11.56
N GLN A 127 1.02 15.52 10.56
CA GLN A 127 0.64 15.61 9.14
C GLN A 127 0.37 14.24 8.49
N PHE A 128 0.64 13.14 9.21
CA PHE A 128 0.35 11.77 8.79
C PHE A 128 -0.65 11.11 9.74
N SER A 129 -1.32 10.05 9.27
CA SER A 129 -2.32 9.31 10.05
C SER A 129 -1.68 8.17 10.85
N SER A 130 -0.77 7.44 10.20
CA SER A 130 -0.01 6.37 10.83
C SER A 130 1.40 6.23 10.26
N ILE A 131 2.26 5.55 11.01
CA ILE A 131 3.63 5.24 10.61
C ILE A 131 3.95 3.80 10.99
N MET A 132 4.56 3.07 10.07
CA MET A 132 5.29 1.85 10.39
C MET A 132 6.71 2.24 10.78
N PHE A 133 6.99 2.24 12.08
CA PHE A 133 8.35 2.44 12.58
C PHE A 133 9.08 1.09 12.54
N ASP A 134 10.03 0.99 11.61
CA ASP A 134 10.70 -0.26 11.29
C ASP A 134 12.11 -0.29 11.91
N ALA A 135 12.18 -0.93 13.08
CA ALA A 135 13.42 -1.28 13.77
C ALA A 135 13.69 -2.79 13.72
N SER A 136 13.05 -3.51 12.80
CA SER A 136 13.08 -4.97 12.75
C SER A 136 14.45 -5.57 12.37
N SER A 137 15.33 -4.76 11.78
CA SER A 137 16.72 -5.13 11.51
C SER A 137 17.61 -5.20 12.76
N LEU A 138 17.13 -4.67 13.89
CA LEU A 138 17.81 -4.78 15.18
C LEU A 138 17.46 -6.10 15.88
N PRO A 139 18.32 -6.60 16.79
CA PRO A 139 17.94 -7.68 17.70
C PRO A 139 16.63 -7.35 18.44
N PHE A 140 15.81 -8.37 18.72
CA PHE A 140 14.45 -8.19 19.24
C PHE A 140 14.32 -7.24 20.44
N ASP A 141 15.22 -7.33 21.43
CA ASP A 141 15.21 -6.44 22.60
C ASP A 141 15.58 -4.99 22.24
N ASP A 142 16.51 -4.79 21.30
CA ASP A 142 16.91 -3.46 20.81
C ASP A 142 15.80 -2.85 19.93
N ASN A 143 15.08 -3.66 19.15
CA ASN A 143 13.89 -3.26 18.41
C ASN A 143 12.79 -2.76 19.37
N ILE A 144 12.51 -3.52 20.44
CA ILE A 144 11.55 -3.09 21.47
C ILE A 144 11.97 -1.73 22.06
N GLU A 145 13.23 -1.56 22.45
CA GLU A 145 13.68 -0.31 23.07
C GLU A 145 13.63 0.88 22.09
N ALA A 146 14.05 0.69 20.84
CA ALA A 146 13.96 1.72 19.81
C ALA A 146 12.50 2.14 19.54
N THR A 147 11.61 1.16 19.35
CA THR A 147 10.20 1.38 19.06
C THR A 147 9.48 2.03 20.24
N LYS A 148 9.76 1.59 21.47
CA LYS A 148 9.24 2.20 22.70
C LYS A 148 9.65 3.67 22.83
N ASN A 149 10.89 3.99 22.51
CA ASN A 149 11.37 5.37 22.53
C ASN A 149 10.65 6.23 21.49
N PHE A 150 10.40 5.69 20.29
CA PHE A 150 9.61 6.38 19.26
C PHE A 150 8.16 6.61 19.72
N VAL A 151 7.48 5.57 20.23
CA VAL A 151 6.10 5.67 20.77
C VAL A 151 6.02 6.71 21.88
N ARG A 152 6.98 6.73 22.81
CA ARG A 152 7.00 7.73 23.90
C ARG A 152 7.08 9.16 23.37
N ASN A 153 7.84 9.39 22.30
CA ASN A 153 8.10 10.72 21.77
C ASN A 153 6.98 11.18 20.82
N HIS A 154 6.48 10.32 19.94
CA HIS A 154 5.57 10.69 18.85
C HIS A 154 4.19 10.02 18.91
N GLY A 155 4.02 8.97 19.71
CA GLY A 155 2.78 8.18 19.76
C GLY A 155 1.56 8.93 20.26
N HIS A 156 1.69 10.19 20.71
CA HIS A 156 0.56 11.06 21.03
C HIS A 156 0.05 11.85 19.81
N GLU A 157 0.84 11.95 18.74
CA GLU A 157 0.53 12.68 17.51
C GLU A 157 0.01 11.74 16.40
N ILE A 158 0.54 10.53 16.32
CA ILE A 158 0.36 9.60 15.19
C ILE A 158 0.06 8.17 15.68
N VAL A 159 -0.67 7.38 14.89
CA VAL A 159 -0.83 5.92 15.13
C VAL A 159 0.45 5.18 14.75
N VAL A 160 0.99 4.36 15.65
CA VAL A 160 2.27 3.67 15.45
C VAL A 160 2.05 2.18 15.21
N GLU A 161 2.61 1.71 14.12
CA GLU A 161 2.75 0.30 13.79
C GLU A 161 4.21 -0.09 14.01
N GLY A 162 4.43 -1.12 14.83
CA GLY A 162 5.79 -1.64 15.06
C GLY A 162 6.03 -2.93 14.29
N ALA A 163 7.19 -3.03 13.65
CA ALA A 163 7.63 -4.26 12.99
C ALA A 163 8.21 -5.22 14.03
N CYS A 164 7.45 -6.25 14.41
CA CYS A 164 7.84 -7.19 15.47
C CYS A 164 9.09 -8.00 15.07
N ASP A 165 9.12 -8.44 13.81
CA ASP A 165 10.22 -9.19 13.21
C ASP A 165 10.54 -8.63 11.83
N GLU A 166 11.74 -8.94 11.33
CA GLU A 166 12.06 -8.67 9.94
C GLU A 166 11.14 -9.53 9.08
N ILE A 167 10.28 -8.88 8.31
CA ILE A 167 9.24 -9.55 7.52
C ILE A 167 9.86 -10.53 6.50
N GLU A 168 11.11 -10.30 6.10
CA GLU A 168 11.86 -11.14 5.17
C GLU A 168 12.55 -12.35 5.83
N SER A 169 12.53 -12.44 7.17
CA SER A 169 13.11 -13.56 7.90
C SER A 169 12.33 -14.86 7.68
N CYS A 170 13.00 -15.99 7.83
CA CYS A 170 12.35 -17.30 7.76
C CYS A 170 11.52 -17.64 9.00
N GLU A 171 11.60 -16.82 10.05
CA GLU A 171 10.98 -17.09 11.35
C GLU A 171 9.64 -16.37 11.44
N LEU A 172 8.60 -17.12 11.75
CA LEU A 172 7.25 -16.59 11.93
C LEU A 172 7.11 -16.02 13.34
N THR A 173 6.46 -14.86 13.45
CA THR A 173 6.21 -14.21 14.74
C THR A 173 5.35 -15.11 15.64
N THR A 174 5.82 -15.41 16.84
CA THR A 174 5.06 -16.21 17.81
C THR A 174 4.04 -15.36 18.58
N PRO A 175 2.97 -15.97 19.13
CA PRO A 175 2.02 -15.25 19.99
C PRO A 175 2.67 -14.60 21.22
N GLU A 176 3.69 -15.26 21.78
CA GLU A 176 4.45 -14.77 22.93
C GLU A 176 5.32 -13.55 22.58
N GLU A 177 5.99 -13.57 21.43
CA GLU A 177 6.73 -12.41 20.91
C GLU A 177 5.79 -11.23 20.64
N ALA A 178 4.69 -11.47 19.92
CA ALA A 178 3.69 -10.44 19.64
C ALA A 178 3.12 -9.80 20.91
N GLN A 179 2.80 -10.62 21.92
CA GLN A 179 2.33 -10.14 23.22
C GLN A 179 3.39 -9.27 23.91
N ARG A 180 4.63 -9.77 23.99
CA ARG A 180 5.74 -9.07 24.63
C ARG A 180 6.02 -7.75 23.94
N TYR A 181 6.19 -7.78 22.62
CA TYR A 181 6.46 -6.62 21.77
C TYR A 181 5.38 -5.54 21.95
N THR A 182 4.11 -5.89 21.81
CA THR A 182 2.99 -4.95 21.98
C THR A 182 2.98 -4.33 23.40
N SER A 183 3.19 -5.14 24.43
CA SER A 183 3.14 -4.69 25.82
C SER A 183 4.30 -3.79 26.22
N GLU A 184 5.51 -4.05 25.72
CA GLU A 184 6.72 -3.31 26.09
C GLU A 184 6.92 -2.05 25.27
N THR A 185 6.49 -2.04 24.00
CA THR A 185 6.61 -0.89 23.10
C THR A 185 5.46 0.11 23.23
N GLY A 186 4.24 -0.37 23.48
CA GLY A 186 3.03 0.45 23.49
C GLY A 186 2.52 0.83 22.10
N VAL A 187 2.91 0.11 21.05
CA VAL A 187 2.39 0.32 19.68
C VAL A 187 0.88 0.08 19.59
N ASP A 188 0.25 0.75 18.64
CA ASP A 188 -1.18 0.60 18.37
C ASP A 188 -1.45 -0.69 17.61
N LEU A 189 -0.65 -0.92 16.56
CA LEU A 189 -0.73 -2.06 15.66
C LEU A 189 0.64 -2.75 15.56
N ILE A 190 0.63 -4.01 15.14
CA ILE A 190 1.83 -4.84 15.01
C ILE A 190 1.87 -5.44 13.61
N VAL A 191 3.00 -5.28 12.96
CA VAL A 191 3.33 -6.03 11.76
C VAL A 191 3.97 -7.35 12.19
N ALA A 192 3.31 -8.46 11.87
CA ALA A 192 3.75 -9.81 12.23
C ALA A 192 4.08 -10.62 10.98
N ASN A 193 5.14 -11.43 11.04
CA ASN A 193 5.46 -12.35 9.94
C ASN A 193 4.53 -13.57 9.99
N LEU A 194 3.61 -13.63 9.03
CA LEU A 194 2.58 -14.68 8.90
C LEU A 194 2.77 -15.54 7.63
N GLY A 195 3.97 -15.55 7.06
CA GLY A 195 4.34 -16.42 5.93
C GLY A 195 3.86 -15.94 4.55
N THR A 196 3.41 -14.68 4.47
CA THR A 196 2.93 -14.03 3.24
C THR A 196 4.02 -13.29 2.48
N GLU A 197 5.20 -13.11 3.09
CA GLU A 197 6.38 -12.51 2.47
C GLU A 197 7.61 -13.38 2.69
N HIS A 198 8.20 -13.92 1.62
CA HIS A 198 9.59 -14.39 1.64
C HIS A 198 10.18 -14.03 0.27
N ARG A 199 11.21 -13.18 0.25
CA ARG A 199 12.00 -12.91 -0.97
C ARG A 199 13.24 -13.81 -1.09
N VAL A 200 13.47 -14.68 -0.10
CA VAL A 200 14.69 -15.50 0.02
C VAL A 200 14.52 -16.94 -0.49
N SER A 201 13.29 -17.45 -0.67
CA SER A 201 13.08 -18.81 -1.20
C SER A 201 11.87 -18.92 -2.13
N ALA A 202 11.98 -19.75 -3.17
CA ALA A 202 10.90 -20.12 -4.09
C ALA A 202 9.84 -21.04 -3.44
N ALA A 203 9.61 -20.90 -2.13
CA ALA A 203 8.57 -21.63 -1.43
C ALA A 203 7.20 -21.04 -1.79
N GLN A 204 6.18 -21.89 -1.85
CA GLN A 204 4.81 -21.45 -2.04
C GLN A 204 4.38 -20.65 -0.80
N LEU A 205 4.29 -19.33 -0.95
CA LEU A 205 3.83 -18.42 0.09
C LEU A 205 2.40 -18.77 0.49
N SER A 206 2.13 -18.76 1.79
CA SER A 206 0.83 -19.16 2.31
C SER A 206 0.59 -18.50 3.66
N TYR A 207 -0.59 -17.89 3.75
CA TYR A 207 -1.02 -17.19 4.96
C TYR A 207 -1.26 -18.17 6.11
N ARG A 208 -0.73 -17.86 7.30
CA ARG A 208 -0.86 -18.64 8.52
C ARG A 208 -1.98 -18.11 9.42
N GLY A 209 -3.23 -18.26 8.99
CA GLY A 209 -4.40 -17.75 9.73
C GLY A 209 -4.58 -18.38 11.12
N ASP A 210 -4.17 -19.64 11.33
CA ASP A 210 -4.17 -20.27 12.65
C ASP A 210 -3.20 -19.61 13.63
N LEU A 211 -2.02 -19.22 13.14
CA LEU A 211 -1.05 -18.44 13.92
C LEU A 211 -1.58 -17.03 14.20
N ALA A 212 -2.18 -16.37 13.20
CA ALA A 212 -2.81 -15.05 13.36
C ALA A 212 -3.88 -15.06 14.46
N ARG A 213 -4.78 -16.05 14.48
CA ARG A 213 -5.78 -16.21 15.55
C ARG A 213 -5.14 -16.39 16.93
N ARG A 214 -4.07 -17.17 17.04
CA ARG A 214 -3.33 -17.34 18.30
C ARG A 214 -2.68 -16.04 18.77
N ILE A 215 -2.18 -15.21 17.85
CA ILE A 215 -1.69 -13.86 18.15
C ILE A 215 -2.85 -12.97 18.61
N LYS A 216 -3.96 -12.95 17.87
CA LYS A 216 -5.19 -12.21 18.22
C LYS A 216 -5.66 -12.52 19.64
N ASP A 217 -5.61 -13.77 20.07
CA ASP A 217 -6.00 -14.16 21.44
C ASP A 217 -5.15 -13.47 22.53
N LYS A 218 -3.94 -13.00 22.19
CA LYS A 218 -3.02 -12.31 23.11
C LYS A 218 -3.14 -10.79 23.07
N ILE A 219 -3.36 -10.22 21.88
CA ILE A 219 -3.23 -8.77 21.64
C ILE A 219 -4.49 -8.10 21.08
N GLY A 220 -5.52 -8.87 20.72
CA GLY A 220 -6.71 -8.39 20.03
C GLY A 220 -6.53 -8.22 18.51
N ALA A 221 -7.47 -7.53 17.87
CA ALA A 221 -7.44 -7.27 16.42
C ALA A 221 -6.51 -6.10 16.08
N LYS A 222 -5.20 -6.32 16.23
CA LYS A 222 -4.14 -5.31 16.04
C LYS A 222 -3.15 -5.66 14.93
N ILE A 223 -3.38 -6.76 14.22
CA ILE A 223 -2.40 -7.30 13.28
C ILE A 223 -2.48 -6.51 11.97
N VAL A 224 -1.32 -6.15 11.46
CA VAL A 224 -1.11 -5.62 10.11
C VAL A 224 -0.47 -6.72 9.27
N LEU A 225 -1.07 -7.02 8.12
CA LEU A 225 -0.56 -8.03 7.20
C LEU A 225 0.15 -7.39 6.01
N HIS A 226 1.40 -7.79 5.79
CA HIS A 226 2.14 -7.49 4.57
C HIS A 226 2.08 -8.70 3.62
N GLY A 227 2.46 -8.55 2.36
CA GLY A 227 2.57 -9.67 1.42
C GLY A 227 1.27 -10.23 0.87
N CYS A 228 0.16 -9.53 1.04
CA CYS A 228 -1.15 -10.01 0.57
C CYS A 228 -1.17 -10.25 -0.96
N SER A 229 -0.39 -9.48 -1.72
CA SER A 229 -0.23 -9.65 -3.18
C SER A 229 0.40 -10.98 -3.63
N SER A 230 0.93 -11.76 -2.69
CA SER A 230 1.63 -13.03 -2.95
C SER A 230 0.79 -14.26 -2.61
N VAL A 231 -0.43 -14.08 -2.10
CA VAL A 231 -1.36 -15.15 -1.75
C VAL A 231 -2.68 -14.97 -2.50
N SER A 232 -3.49 -16.03 -2.58
CA SER A 232 -4.78 -16.00 -3.27
C SER A 232 -5.84 -15.26 -2.46
N ASN A 233 -6.80 -14.61 -3.13
CA ASN A 233 -7.94 -13.92 -2.48
C ASN A 233 -8.68 -14.81 -1.48
N ASP A 234 -8.86 -16.10 -1.78
CA ASP A 234 -9.49 -17.06 -0.86
C ASP A 234 -8.76 -17.19 0.49
N GLN A 235 -7.44 -17.02 0.53
CA GLN A 235 -6.66 -17.07 1.78
C GLN A 235 -6.84 -15.82 2.63
N VAL A 236 -7.23 -14.70 2.01
CA VAL A 236 -7.24 -13.37 2.64
C VAL A 236 -8.65 -12.76 2.72
N ALA A 237 -9.70 -13.50 2.36
CA ALA A 237 -11.07 -13.00 2.45
C ALA A 237 -11.54 -12.81 3.90
N SER A 238 -11.13 -13.68 4.83
CA SER A 238 -11.60 -13.70 6.23
C SER A 238 -10.59 -13.14 7.23
N LEU A 239 -9.76 -12.19 6.81
CA LEU A 239 -8.63 -11.67 7.60
C LEU A 239 -9.03 -11.04 8.94
N PHE A 240 -10.17 -10.36 9.00
CA PHE A 240 -10.61 -9.72 10.24
C PHE A 240 -10.91 -10.72 11.37
N ASP A 241 -11.51 -11.86 11.03
CA ASP A 241 -11.77 -12.93 12.00
C ASP A 241 -10.47 -13.49 12.59
N ASP A 242 -9.39 -13.42 11.82
CA ASP A 242 -8.05 -13.83 12.24
C ASP A 242 -7.30 -12.75 13.04
N GLY A 243 -7.88 -11.55 13.19
CA GLY A 243 -7.33 -10.44 13.98
C GLY A 243 -6.52 -9.43 13.17
N VAL A 244 -6.51 -9.57 11.84
CA VAL A 244 -5.90 -8.62 10.93
C VAL A 244 -6.86 -7.46 10.71
N CYS A 245 -6.43 -6.24 11.00
CA CYS A 245 -7.23 -5.03 10.90
C CYS A 245 -6.74 -4.08 9.79
N LYS A 246 -5.55 -4.33 9.25
CA LYS A 246 -4.93 -3.57 8.17
C LYS A 246 -4.14 -4.49 7.24
N VAL A 247 -4.12 -4.19 5.94
CA VAL A 247 -3.26 -4.88 4.96
C VAL A 247 -2.50 -3.88 4.12
N ASN A 248 -1.19 -4.08 3.94
CA ASN A 248 -0.36 -3.30 3.03
C ASN A 248 -0.26 -3.99 1.66
N ILE A 249 -0.53 -3.24 0.59
CA ILE A 249 -0.60 -3.73 -0.78
C ILE A 249 0.15 -2.77 -1.70
N TRP A 250 1.08 -3.30 -2.49
CA TRP A 250 1.78 -2.52 -3.51
C TRP A 250 2.09 -3.37 -4.74
N THR A 251 2.72 -4.53 -4.50
CA THR A 251 3.24 -5.37 -5.58
C THR A 251 2.15 -5.77 -6.59
N ALA A 252 0.92 -6.07 -6.16
CA ALA A 252 -0.16 -6.39 -7.08
C ALA A 252 -0.45 -5.25 -8.07
N LEU A 253 -0.47 -3.99 -7.61
CA LEU A 253 -0.76 -2.83 -8.48
C LEU A 253 0.28 -2.71 -9.59
N GLU A 254 1.57 -2.78 -9.26
CA GLU A 254 2.66 -2.61 -10.23
C GLU A 254 2.87 -3.86 -11.10
N ARG A 255 2.88 -5.05 -10.49
CA ARG A 255 3.12 -6.33 -11.16
C ARG A 255 2.01 -6.66 -12.15
N ASP A 256 0.74 -6.38 -11.80
CA ASP A 256 -0.40 -6.87 -12.57
C ASP A 256 -0.95 -5.82 -13.55
N SER A 257 -0.59 -4.53 -13.39
CA SER A 257 -0.85 -3.49 -14.40
C SER A 257 0.16 -3.49 -15.54
N SER A 258 1.43 -3.84 -15.28
CA SER A 258 2.49 -3.85 -16.29
C SER A 258 2.20 -4.78 -17.49
N PRO A 259 1.73 -6.03 -17.30
CA PRO A 259 1.34 -6.90 -18.42
C PRO A 259 0.17 -6.36 -19.23
N ALA A 260 -0.81 -5.70 -18.58
CA ALA A 260 -1.94 -5.11 -19.28
C ALA A 260 -1.49 -3.98 -20.21
N LEU A 261 -0.59 -3.11 -19.74
CA LEU A 261 0.04 -2.08 -20.58
C LEU A 261 0.81 -2.70 -21.75
N LEU A 262 1.62 -3.75 -21.50
CA LEU A 262 2.38 -4.41 -22.55
C LEU A 262 1.46 -5.02 -23.62
N GLU A 263 0.43 -5.75 -23.19
CA GLU A 263 -0.54 -6.37 -24.09
C GLU A 263 -1.23 -5.31 -24.96
N ASP A 264 -1.67 -4.22 -24.35
CA ASP A 264 -2.32 -3.12 -25.03
C ASP A 264 -1.37 -2.44 -26.05
N MET A 265 -0.11 -2.17 -25.66
CA MET A 265 0.90 -1.59 -26.54
C MET A 265 1.23 -2.48 -27.73
N VAL A 266 1.22 -3.82 -27.57
CA VAL A 266 1.45 -4.77 -28.67
C VAL A 266 0.25 -4.79 -29.62
N LYS A 267 -0.98 -4.87 -29.07
CA LYS A 267 -2.23 -4.84 -29.85
C LYS A 267 -2.33 -3.56 -30.69
N HIS A 268 -1.87 -2.44 -30.16
CA HIS A 268 -1.92 -1.13 -30.82
C HIS A 268 -0.57 -0.65 -31.36
N SER A 269 0.37 -1.57 -31.62
CA SER A 269 1.76 -1.24 -31.99
C SER A 269 1.91 -0.31 -33.19
N GLY A 270 1.04 -0.38 -34.21
CA GLY A 270 1.05 0.53 -35.36
C GLY A 270 0.63 1.95 -35.02
N GLN A 271 -0.20 2.13 -34.00
CA GLN A 271 -0.55 3.46 -33.46
C GLN A 271 0.56 3.99 -32.55
N VAL A 272 1.08 3.14 -31.67
CA VAL A 272 2.07 3.51 -30.64
C VAL A 272 3.47 3.73 -31.22
N ALA A 273 3.92 2.84 -32.11
CA ALA A 273 5.26 2.92 -32.72
C ALA A 273 5.26 3.68 -34.05
N GLY A 274 4.09 3.87 -34.66
CA GLY A 274 3.95 4.55 -35.95
C GLY A 274 4.80 3.88 -37.03
N PRO A 275 5.58 4.64 -37.82
CA PRO A 275 6.45 4.08 -38.85
C PRO A 275 7.47 3.04 -38.34
N HIS A 276 7.81 3.06 -37.05
CA HIS A 276 8.75 2.09 -36.48
C HIS A 276 8.14 0.69 -36.32
N ALA A 277 6.80 0.56 -36.36
CA ALA A 277 6.12 -0.73 -36.21
C ALA A 277 6.54 -1.73 -37.30
N ALA A 278 6.73 -1.27 -38.54
CA ALA A 278 7.20 -2.11 -39.64
C ALA A 278 8.62 -2.66 -39.38
N ARG A 279 9.54 -1.81 -38.91
CA ARG A 279 10.90 -2.23 -38.53
C ARG A 279 10.88 -3.26 -37.40
N LEU A 280 10.05 -3.04 -36.37
CA LEU A 280 9.94 -3.98 -35.24
C LEU A 280 9.33 -5.33 -35.64
N LEU A 281 8.47 -5.35 -36.66
CA LEU A 281 7.96 -6.59 -37.25
C LEU A 281 9.02 -7.32 -38.08
N GLU A 282 9.78 -6.59 -38.90
CA GLU A 282 10.90 -7.14 -39.69
C GLU A 282 12.02 -7.71 -38.81
N GLU A 283 12.29 -7.09 -37.66
CA GLU A 283 13.25 -7.53 -36.65
C GLU A 283 12.71 -8.61 -35.70
N GLU A 284 11.49 -9.11 -35.93
CA GLU A 284 10.82 -10.16 -35.13
C GLU A 284 10.59 -9.81 -33.65
N TYR A 285 10.68 -8.53 -33.27
CA TYR A 285 10.25 -8.05 -31.94
C TYR A 285 8.73 -7.99 -31.82
N LEU A 286 8.03 -7.76 -32.93
CA LEU A 286 6.57 -7.86 -33.03
C LEU A 286 6.18 -9.12 -33.77
N GLY A 287 5.13 -9.79 -33.29
CA GLY A 287 4.56 -10.96 -33.95
C GLY A 287 3.59 -10.61 -35.08
N PRO A 288 3.19 -11.58 -35.90
CA PRO A 288 2.26 -11.37 -37.03
C PRO A 288 0.87 -10.89 -36.61
N ASN A 289 0.50 -11.07 -35.33
CA ASN A 289 -0.76 -10.58 -34.77
C ASN A 289 -0.71 -9.08 -34.38
N SER A 290 0.45 -8.44 -34.52
CA SER A 290 0.62 -7.02 -34.17
C SER A 290 0.00 -6.14 -35.25
N GLN A 291 -0.79 -5.14 -34.86
CA GLN A 291 -1.43 -4.24 -35.81
C GLN A 291 -0.44 -3.21 -36.34
N VAL A 292 0.16 -3.44 -37.52
CA VAL A 292 1.22 -2.55 -38.06
C VAL A 292 0.74 -1.52 -39.09
N ALA A 293 -0.51 -1.62 -39.56
CA ALA A 293 -1.01 -0.84 -40.68
C ALA A 293 -2.07 0.19 -40.25
N HIS A 294 -1.64 1.34 -39.72
CA HIS A 294 -2.55 2.46 -39.44
C HIS A 294 -1.92 3.83 -39.69
N LYS A 295 -2.78 4.84 -39.91
CA LYS A 295 -2.42 6.25 -39.86
C LYS A 295 -2.19 6.61 -38.39
N ALA A 296 -1.00 7.13 -38.08
CA ALA A 296 -0.63 7.54 -36.74
C ALA A 296 -1.70 8.43 -36.07
N ASP A 297 -2.13 8.06 -34.87
CA ASP A 297 -2.97 8.85 -33.97
C ASP A 297 -2.12 9.47 -32.87
N LEU A 298 -2.22 10.80 -32.70
CA LEU A 298 -1.47 11.53 -31.70
C LEU A 298 -1.75 11.03 -30.28
N GLY A 299 -2.98 10.55 -30.01
CA GLY A 299 -3.39 10.06 -28.69
C GLY A 299 -2.49 8.96 -28.15
N TYR A 300 -2.11 8.00 -29.00
CA TYR A 300 -1.34 6.81 -28.61
C TYR A 300 0.14 7.10 -28.28
N TYR A 301 0.69 8.23 -28.74
CA TYR A 301 2.05 8.62 -28.38
C TYR A 301 2.15 9.26 -26.99
N THR A 302 1.03 9.72 -26.44
CA THR A 302 1.01 10.47 -25.17
C THR A 302 1.31 9.58 -23.97
N THR A 303 1.87 10.18 -22.91
CA THR A 303 1.95 9.51 -21.61
C THR A 303 0.56 9.24 -21.04
N LEU A 304 -0.40 10.11 -21.32
CA LEU A 304 -1.80 9.96 -20.91
C LEU A 304 -2.41 8.65 -21.38
N TYR A 305 -2.16 8.23 -22.63
CA TYR A 305 -2.63 6.94 -23.12
C TYR A 305 -2.09 5.78 -22.29
N ARG A 306 -0.78 5.74 -22.08
CA ARG A 306 -0.12 4.68 -21.29
C ARG A 306 -0.58 4.69 -19.83
N GLN A 307 -0.71 5.88 -19.25
CA GLN A 307 -1.21 6.06 -17.90
C GLN A 307 -2.68 5.64 -17.78
N GLY A 308 -3.51 5.83 -18.80
CA GLY A 308 -4.91 5.40 -18.80
C GLY A 308 -5.05 3.89 -18.68
N VAL A 309 -4.28 3.12 -19.47
CA VAL A 309 -4.29 1.65 -19.39
C VAL A 309 -3.85 1.17 -18.00
N VAL A 310 -2.81 1.77 -17.44
CA VAL A 310 -2.32 1.44 -16.09
C VAL A 310 -3.35 1.82 -15.03
N PHE A 311 -3.94 3.01 -15.14
CA PHE A 311 -4.98 3.52 -14.25
C PHE A 311 -6.17 2.57 -14.17
N ASP A 312 -6.73 2.20 -15.32
CA ASP A 312 -7.91 1.32 -15.39
C ASP A 312 -7.61 -0.03 -14.75
N ARG A 313 -6.43 -0.61 -15.06
CA ARG A 313 -6.06 -1.90 -14.50
C ARG A 313 -5.78 -1.84 -12.99
N MET A 314 -5.12 -0.79 -12.51
CA MET A 314 -4.90 -0.58 -11.07
C MET A 314 -6.21 -0.40 -10.33
N ARG A 315 -7.17 0.38 -10.88
CA ARG A 315 -8.50 0.56 -10.30
C ARG A 315 -9.23 -0.77 -10.13
N GLU A 316 -9.22 -1.63 -11.15
CA GLU A 316 -9.80 -2.98 -11.06
C GLU A 316 -9.16 -3.81 -9.95
N ILE A 317 -7.82 -3.83 -9.87
CA ILE A 317 -7.09 -4.58 -8.83
C ILE A 317 -7.48 -4.08 -7.44
N VAL A 318 -7.59 -2.76 -7.25
CA VAL A 318 -8.01 -2.18 -5.97
C VAL A 318 -9.42 -2.62 -5.63
N LEU A 319 -10.37 -2.51 -6.56
CA LEU A 319 -11.75 -2.96 -6.38
C LEU A 319 -11.83 -4.42 -5.93
N ASP A 320 -11.07 -5.32 -6.56
CA ASP A 320 -11.04 -6.73 -6.20
C ASP A 320 -10.68 -6.94 -4.72
N TYR A 321 -9.74 -6.16 -4.16
CA TYR A 321 -9.43 -6.22 -2.71
C TYR A 321 -10.52 -5.59 -1.85
N LEU A 322 -11.09 -4.46 -2.27
CA LEU A 322 -12.15 -3.79 -1.52
C LEU A 322 -13.39 -4.67 -1.37
N GLU A 323 -13.74 -5.45 -2.39
CA GLU A 323 -14.86 -6.38 -2.36
C GLU A 323 -14.69 -7.51 -1.33
N LEU A 324 -13.45 -7.87 -0.99
CA LEU A 324 -13.18 -8.89 0.02
C LEU A 324 -13.50 -8.39 1.43
N TRP A 325 -13.21 -7.12 1.73
CA TRP A 325 -13.16 -6.62 3.11
C TRP A 325 -14.24 -5.61 3.45
N TYR A 326 -14.80 -4.92 2.46
CA TYR A 326 -15.89 -3.97 2.65
C TYR A 326 -17.17 -4.53 2.09
N THR A 327 -17.89 -5.31 2.89
CA THR A 327 -19.19 -5.90 2.56
C THR A 327 -20.37 -5.00 2.93
#